data_AF-A0A820IVQ2-F1
#
_entry.id   AF-A0A820IVQ2-F1
#
_cell.length_a   1.000
_cell.length_b   1.000
_cell.length_c   1.000
_cell.angle_alpha   90.00
_cell.angle_beta   90.00
_cell.angle_gamma   90.00
#
_symmetry.space_group_name_H-M   'P 1'
#
loop_
_entity.id
_entity.type
_entity.pdbx_description
1 polymer ?
#
loop_
_entity_poly.entity_id
_entity_poly.type
_entity_poly.pdbx_seq_one_letter_code
_entity_poly.pdbx_strand_id
1 'polypeptide(L)'
;VVQEYERAVIFRLGRILQGGAKGPGLFFIVPCVDTIKRVDLRTTTFNVPPQEILTRDSVTVSVDAVVYSRIVDPVASVTKVENVRSATQLLAQTSLRNML
;
A
#
# COMPACT_ATOMS: atom_id res chain seq x y z
N VAL A 1 1.00 -13.19 17.33
CA VAL A 1 2.12 -13.71 16.53
C VAL A 1 2.09 -13.00 15.18
N VAL A 2 3.23 -12.43 14.77
CA VAL A 2 3.40 -11.77 13.46
C VAL A 2 4.28 -12.66 12.62
N GLN A 3 3.87 -12.92 11.38
CA GLN A 3 4.60 -13.77 10.45
C GLN A 3 5.81 -13.02 9.88
N GLU A 4 6.80 -13.74 9.36
CA GLU A 4 8.05 -13.13 8.88
C GLU A 4 7.84 -12.13 7.73
N TYR A 5 6.82 -12.37 6.90
CA TYR A 5 6.41 -11.47 5.81
C TYR A 5 5.52 -10.32 6.27
N GLU A 6 5.06 -10.32 7.53
CA GLU A 6 4.25 -9.25 8.09
C GLU A 6 5.10 -8.35 8.98
N ARG A 7 4.75 -7.07 9.02
CA ARG A 7 5.25 -6.12 10.00
C ARG A 7 4.09 -5.57 10.82
N ALA A 8 4.28 -5.52 12.13
CA ALA A 8 3.31 -4.89 13.02
C ALA A 8 3.73 -3.46 13.31
N VAL A 9 2.88 -2.53 12.90
CA VAL A 9 2.94 -1.13 13.31
C VAL A 9 2.09 -0.99 14.57
N ILE A 10 2.72 -0.57 15.67
CA ILE A 10 2.08 -0.44 16.98
C ILE A 10 1.94 1.04 17.31
N PHE A 11 0.72 1.46 17.62
CA PHE A 11 0.38 2.79 18.09
C PHE A 11 0.08 2.72 19.58
N ARG A 12 0.82 3.48 20.39
CA ARG A 12 0.57 3.64 21.83
C ARG A 12 0.11 5.07 22.08
N LEU A 13 -1.11 5.26 22.57
CA LEU A 13 -1.71 6.60 22.80
C LEU A 13 -1.59 7.53 21.57
N GLY A 14 -1.80 6.99 20.37
CA GLY A 14 -1.71 7.76 19.12
C GLY A 14 -0.28 8.08 18.65
N ARG A 15 0.77 7.65 19.39
CA ARG A 15 2.17 7.77 18.96
C ARG A 15 2.71 6.43 18.49
N ILE A 16 3.56 6.47 17.47
CA ILE A 16 4.28 5.29 16.99
C ILE A 16 5.26 4.88 18.09
N LEU A 17 5.29 3.60 18.43
CA LEU A 17 6.21 3.09 19.45
C LEU A 17 7.66 3.37 19.06
N GLN A 18 8.50 3.80 20.02
CA GLN A 18 9.95 3.95 19.81
C GLN A 18 10.53 2.60 19.35
N GLY A 19 11.06 2.55 18.13
CA GLY A 19 11.49 1.33 17.45
C GLY A 19 10.78 1.05 16.11
N GLY A 20 9.77 1.84 15.74
CA GLY A 20 9.11 1.73 14.43
C GLY A 20 8.31 0.43 14.27
N ALA A 21 8.30 -0.13 13.05
CA ALA A 21 7.59 -1.37 12.77
C ALA A 21 8.34 -2.58 13.33
N LYS A 22 7.73 -3.27 14.30
CA LYS A 22 8.32 -4.46 14.91
C LYS A 22 8.28 -5.63 13.93
N GLY A 23 9.43 -6.29 13.80
CA GLY A 23 9.62 -7.53 13.06
C GLY A 23 8.90 -8.72 13.70
N PRO A 24 8.91 -9.90 13.07
CA PRO A 24 8.24 -11.09 13.57
C PRO A 24 8.66 -11.40 15.02
N GLY A 25 7.68 -11.72 15.87
CA GLY A 25 7.94 -12.00 17.29
C GLY A 25 6.72 -11.89 18.19
N LEU A 26 6.95 -12.14 19.48
CA LEU A 26 5.98 -11.91 20.55
C LEU A 26 6.26 -10.54 21.17
N PHE A 27 5.29 -9.63 21.12
CA PHE A 27 5.39 -8.33 21.77
C PHE A 27 4.28 -8.23 22.80
N PHE A 28 4.61 -7.70 23.97
CA PHE A 28 3.64 -7.44 25.04
C PHE A 28 2.86 -6.16 24.68
N ILE A 29 1.55 -6.29 24.59
CA ILE A 29 0.63 -5.24 24.16
C ILE A 29 -0.31 -4.99 25.33
N VAL A 30 -0.47 -3.73 25.73
CA VAL A 30 -1.41 -3.38 26.79
C VAL A 30 -2.79 -3.20 26.15
N PRO A 31 -3.77 -4.08 26.44
CA PRO A 31 -5.13 -3.89 25.95
C PRO A 31 -5.65 -2.54 26.46
N CYS A 32 -6.33 -1.78 25.58
CA CYS A 32 -6.82 -0.40 25.74
C CYS A 32 -5.88 0.74 25.32
N VAL A 33 -4.56 0.58 25.40
CA VAL A 33 -3.62 1.68 25.11
C VAL A 33 -2.93 1.51 23.75
N ASP A 34 -2.74 0.25 23.36
CA ASP A 34 -1.97 -0.14 22.18
C ASP A 34 -2.89 -0.64 21.06
N THR A 35 -2.75 -0.05 19.86
CA THR A 35 -3.42 -0.48 18.62
C THR A 35 -2.39 -1.07 17.67
N ILE A 36 -2.72 -2.20 17.04
CA ILE A 36 -1.82 -2.91 16.13
C ILE A 36 -2.40 -2.92 14.73
N LYS A 37 -1.59 -2.49 13.76
CA LYS A 37 -1.86 -2.66 12.33
C LYS A 37 -0.81 -3.60 11.76
N ARG A 38 -1.25 -4.72 11.20
CA ARG A 38 -0.37 -5.66 10.47
C ARG A 38 -0.33 -5.25 9.00
N VAL A 39 0.87 -5.23 8.45
CA VAL A 39 1.13 -4.85 7.06
C VAL A 39 1.93 -5.97 6.41
N ASP A 40 1.44 -6.49 5.28
CA ASP A 40 2.16 -7.48 4.49
C ASP A 40 3.19 -6.77 3.59
N LEU A 41 4.42 -7.27 3.57
CA LEU A 41 5.52 -6.74 2.77
C LEU A 41 5.68 -7.43 1.41
N ARG A 42 4.84 -8.43 1.12
CA ARG A 42 4.87 -9.16 -0.15
C ARG A 42 4.45 -8.27 -1.31
N THR A 43 4.96 -8.62 -2.49
CA THR A 43 4.53 -7.99 -3.74
C THR A 43 3.07 -8.37 -4.00
N THR A 44 2.22 -7.36 -4.08
CA THR A 44 0.83 -7.51 -4.48
C THR A 44 0.64 -6.92 -5.87
N THR A 45 -0.17 -7.61 -6.66
CA THR A 45 -0.56 -7.17 -7.99
C THR A 45 -1.99 -6.66 -7.95
N PHE A 46 -2.25 -5.59 -8.68
CA PHE A 46 -3.60 -5.14 -8.97
C PHE A 46 -3.71 -4.75 -10.43
N ASN A 47 -4.90 -4.96 -11.00
CA ASN A 47 -5.19 -4.60 -12.37
C ASN A 47 -5.74 -3.18 -12.39
N VAL A 48 -5.26 -2.36 -13.32
CA VAL A 48 -5.88 -1.08 -13.62
C VAL A 48 -7.04 -1.34 -14.58
N PRO A 49 -8.22 -0.74 -14.37
CA PRO A 49 -9.33 -0.90 -15.31
C PRO A 49 -8.92 -0.39 -16.71
N PRO A 50 -9.40 -1.04 -17.78
CA PRO A 50 -9.15 -0.62 -19.16
C PRO A 50 -9.51 0.85 -19.34
N GLN A 51 -8.64 1.58 -20.05
CA GLN A 51 -8.91 2.95 -20.45
C GLN A 51 -8.98 3.04 -21.97
N GLU A 52 -10.09 3.55 -22.49
CA GLU A 52 -10.22 3.92 -23.89
C GLU A 52 -9.54 5.26 -24.13
N ILE A 53 -8.62 5.28 -25.10
CA ILE A 53 -7.87 6.47 -25.46
C ILE A 53 -7.89 6.71 -26.97
N LEU A 54 -7.80 7.98 -27.36
CA LEU A 54 -7.64 8.41 -28.74
C LEU A 54 -6.17 8.67 -29.01
N THR A 55 -5.59 7.87 -29.89
CA THR A 55 -4.20 8.06 -30.35
C THR A 55 -4.08 9.26 -31.29
N ARG A 56 -2.85 9.72 -31.56
CA ARG A 56 -2.59 10.84 -32.48
C ARG A 56 -3.12 10.60 -33.89
N ASP A 57 -3.17 9.33 -34.31
CA ASP A 57 -3.70 8.90 -35.61
C ASP A 57 -5.24 8.77 -35.60
N SER A 58 -5.91 9.29 -34.57
CA SER A 58 -7.37 9.25 -34.41
C SER A 58 -7.96 7.84 -34.37
N VAL A 59 -7.17 6.87 -33.89
CA VAL A 59 -7.63 5.50 -33.63
C VAL A 59 -7.91 5.32 -32.14
N THR A 60 -9.07 4.76 -31.81
CA THR A 60 -9.42 4.38 -30.44
C THR A 60 -8.72 3.09 -30.07
N VAL A 61 -7.91 3.12 -29.01
CA VAL A 61 -7.23 1.94 -28.47
C VAL A 61 -7.64 1.77 -27.02
N SER A 62 -7.90 0.53 -26.60
CA SER A 62 -8.07 0.18 -25.19
C SER A 62 -6.75 -0.35 -24.65
N VAL A 63 -6.27 0.22 -23.55
CA VAL A 63 -5.03 -0.18 -22.90
C VAL A 63 -5.31 -0.77 -21.53
N ASP A 64 -4.83 -2.00 -21.32
CA ASP A 64 -4.83 -2.70 -20.04
C ASP A 64 -3.43 -2.71 -19.42
N ALA A 65 -3.35 -2.60 -18.09
CA ALA A 65 -2.09 -2.60 -17.37
C ALA A 65 -2.18 -3.34 -16.03
N VAL A 66 -1.08 -4.00 -15.65
CA VAL A 66 -0.90 -4.68 -14.36
C VAL A 66 0.23 -4.02 -13.59
N VAL A 67 -0.04 -3.62 -12.34
CA VAL A 67 0.94 -2.97 -11.49
C VAL A 67 1.43 -3.93 -10.40
N TYR A 68 2.75 -4.08 -10.31
CA TYR A 68 3.41 -4.83 -9.25
C TYR A 68 3.91 -3.84 -8.20
N SER A 69 3.38 -3.94 -6.98
CA SER A 69 3.75 -3.04 -5.89
C SER A 69 4.08 -3.81 -4.62
N ARG A 70 5.07 -3.34 -3.86
CA ARG A 70 5.39 -3.86 -2.53
C ARG A 70 5.62 -2.71 -1.55
N ILE A 71 5.26 -2.93 -0.30
CA ILE A 71 5.49 -1.96 0.76
C ILE A 71 6.95 -2.07 1.22
N VAL A 72 7.71 -0.98 1.10
CA VAL A 72 9.10 -0.89 1.55
C VAL A 72 9.15 -0.43 3.01
N ASP A 73 8.41 0.63 3.34
CA ASP A 73 8.30 1.16 4.70
C ASP A 73 6.86 0.99 5.24
N PRO A 74 6.62 0.03 6.15
CA PRO A 74 5.30 -0.18 6.74
C PRO A 74 4.87 0.97 7.66
N VAL A 75 5.80 1.70 8.28
CA VAL A 75 5.46 2.84 9.15
C VAL A 75 4.90 3.98 8.31
N ALA A 76 5.63 4.38 7.26
CA ALA A 76 5.16 5.39 6.32
C ALA A 76 3.85 4.97 5.63
N SER A 77 3.71 3.70 5.27
CA SER A 77 2.53 3.16 4.61
C SER A 77 1.24 3.30 5.44
N VAL A 78 1.31 3.21 6.77
CA VAL A 78 0.13 3.31 7.65
C VAL A 78 -0.10 4.76 8.12
N THR A 79 0.95 5.57 8.17
CA THR A 79 0.89 6.93 8.74
C THR A 79 0.65 8.01 7.71
N LYS A 80 1.18 7.86 6.49
CA LYS A 80 1.08 8.87 5.43
C LYS A 80 -0.11 8.68 4.51
N VAL A 81 -0.63 7.47 4.40
CA VAL A 81 -1.70 7.12 3.46
C VAL A 81 -2.76 6.30 4.18
N GLU A 82 -4.01 6.71 4.08
CA GLU A 82 -5.14 6.00 4.69
C GLU A 82 -5.35 4.62 4.04
N ASN A 83 -5.44 4.59 2.71
CA ASN A 83 -5.58 3.37 1.93
C ASN A 83 -4.56 3.32 0.79
N VAL A 84 -3.48 2.58 1.02
CA VAL A 84 -2.35 2.43 0.09
C VAL A 84 -2.79 1.80 -1.22
N ARG A 85 -3.70 0.83 -1.19
CA ARG A 85 -4.17 0.13 -2.39
C ARG A 85 -4.92 1.07 -3.31
N SER A 86 -5.91 1.79 -2.77
CA SER A 86 -6.72 2.74 -3.54
C SER A 86 -5.88 3.91 -4.05
N ALA A 87 -5.00 4.47 -3.20
CA ALA A 87 -4.13 5.58 -3.59
C ALA A 87 -3.18 5.20 -4.74
N THR A 88 -2.57 4.01 -4.67
CA THR A 88 -1.68 3.52 -5.73
C THR A 88 -2.45 3.22 -7.02
N GLN A 89 -3.67 2.70 -6.92
CA GLN A 89 -4.53 2.44 -8.08
C GLN A 89 -4.93 3.74 -8.80
N LEU A 90 -5.34 4.76 -8.05
CA LEU A 90 -5.65 6.09 -8.59
C LEU A 90 -4.43 6.72 -9.24
N LEU A 91 -3.27 6.66 -8.57
CA LEU A 91 -2.01 7.18 -9.10
C LEU A 91 -1.63 6.49 -10.41
N ALA A 92 -1.75 5.16 -10.48
CA ALA A 92 -1.48 4.39 -11.68
C ALA A 92 -2.45 4.76 -12.82
N GLN A 93 -3.73 4.92 -12.51
CA GLN A 93 -4.76 5.32 -13.48
C GLN A 93 -4.46 6.69 -14.09
N THR A 94 -4.14 7.68 -13.24
CA THR A 94 -3.79 9.04 -13.69
C THR A 94 -2.46 9.06 -14.45
N SER A 95 -1.47 8.27 -14.03
CA SER A 95 -0.18 8.19 -14.71
C SER A 95 -0.32 7.59 -16.12
N LEU A 96 -1.12 6.53 -16.27
CA LEU A 96 -1.46 5.96 -17.57
C LEU A 96 -2.16 6.99 -18.46
N ARG A 97 -3.10 7.75 -17.92
CA ARG A 97 -3.77 8.83 -18.66
C ARG A 97 -2.82 9.94 -19.11
N ASN A 98 -1.78 10.24 -18.33
CA ASN A 98 -0.87 11.36 -18.62
C ASN A 98 0.30 11.00 -19.55
N MET A 99 0.72 9.72 -19.59
CA MET A 99 1.83 9.28 -20.46
C MET A 99 1.40 9.04 -21.91
N LEU A 100 0.09 8.96 -22.17
CA LEU A 100 -0.52 8.69 -23.46
C LEU A 100 -1.05 9.99 -24.07
#